data_AF-A0A917ZR62-F1
#
_entry.id   AF-A0A917ZR62-F1
#
_cell.length_a   1.000
_cell.length_b   1.000
_cell.length_c   1.000
_cell.angle_alpha   90.00
_cell.angle_beta   90.00
_cell.angle_gamma   90.00
#
_symmetry.space_group_name_H-M   'P 1'
#
loop_
_entity.id
_entity.type
_entity.pdbx_description
1 polymer ?
#
loop_
_entity_poly.entity_id
_entity_poly.type
_entity_poly.pdbx_seq_one_letter_code
_entity_poly.pdbx_strand_id
1 'polypeptide(L)' 'MSAYAGRMSGTTPEPPTPATPGGGLVFDDPLAQQTSDDTDEGWGERRDGGGTADLDRFLSEKPPHHF' A
#
# COMPACT_ATOMS: atom_id res chain seq x y z
N MET A 1 49.42 -38.17 -34.52
CA MET A 1 48.66 -37.12 -33.81
C MET A 1 47.33 -36.94 -34.53
N SER A 2 46.29 -37.66 -34.08
CA SER A 2 44.94 -37.52 -34.65
C SER A 2 44.21 -36.37 -33.97
N ALA A 3 43.69 -35.42 -34.75
CA ALA A 3 42.84 -34.36 -34.24
C ALA A 3 41.39 -34.88 -34.10
N TYR A 4 40.82 -34.75 -32.91
CA TYR A 4 39.41 -35.04 -32.65
C TYR A 4 38.58 -33.80 -33.04
N ALA A 5 37.76 -33.91 -34.07
CA ALA A 5 36.79 -32.87 -34.44
C ALA A 5 35.57 -32.95 -33.49
N GLY A 6 35.58 -32.15 -32.43
CA GLY A 6 34.42 -31.97 -31.54
C GLY A 6 33.38 -31.04 -32.16
N ARG A 7 32.29 -31.63 -32.67
CA ARG A 7 31.05 -30.92 -33.03
C ARG A 7 30.48 -30.22 -31.79
N MET A 8 30.42 -28.89 -31.77
CA MET A 8 29.61 -28.16 -30.78
C MET A 8 28.29 -27.78 -31.47
N SER A 9 27.19 -28.34 -30.97
CA SER A 9 25.84 -27.98 -31.41
C SER A 9 25.61 -26.50 -31.17
N GLY A 10 25.40 -25.72 -32.23
CA GLY A 10 24.94 -24.34 -32.11
C GLY A 10 23.53 -24.34 -31.53
N THR A 11 23.37 -23.81 -30.32
CA THR A 11 22.05 -23.40 -29.85
C THR A 11 21.76 -22.03 -30.47
N THR A 12 20.98 -22.04 -31.56
CA THR A 12 20.38 -20.81 -32.06
C THR A 12 19.38 -20.35 -30.99
N PRO A 13 19.49 -19.12 -30.44
CA PRO A 13 18.50 -18.63 -29.51
C PRO A 13 17.16 -18.48 -30.22
N GLU A 14 16.11 -19.02 -29.62
CA GLU A 14 14.73 -18.83 -30.08
C GLU A 14 14.38 -17.34 -30.04
N PRO A 15 13.67 -16.79 -31.04
CA PRO A 15 13.21 -15.41 -30.99
C PRO A 15 12.34 -15.18 -29.74
N PRO A 16 12.48 -14.03 -29.06
CA PRO A 16 11.67 -13.75 -27.88
C PRO A 16 10.18 -13.74 -28.26
N THR A 17 9.38 -14.51 -27.53
CA THR A 17 7.92 -14.42 -27.61
C THR A 17 7.48 -13.01 -27.18
N PRO A 18 6.45 -12.41 -27.82
CA PRO A 18 5.95 -11.12 -27.40
C PRO A 18 5.43 -11.25 -25.96
N ALA A 19 6.07 -10.54 -25.04
CA ALA A 19 5.61 -10.49 -23.66
C ALA A 19 4.18 -9.93 -23.63
N THR A 20 3.25 -10.65 -22.99
CA THR A 20 1.98 -10.06 -22.57
C THR A 20 2.31 -8.77 -21.82
N PRO A 21 1.70 -7.61 -22.15
CA PRO A 21 1.96 -6.39 -21.41
C PRO A 21 1.51 -6.62 -19.96
N GLY A 22 2.45 -6.97 -19.09
CA GLY A 22 2.24 -6.91 -17.66
C GLY A 22 1.92 -5.46 -17.33
N GLY A 23 0.87 -5.24 -16.53
CA GLY A 23 0.51 -3.90 -16.07
C GLY A 23 1.77 -3.16 -15.60
N GLY A 24 2.08 -2.05 -16.27
CA GLY A 24 3.31 -1.31 -16.03
C GLY A 24 3.42 -0.86 -14.57
N LEU A 25 4.65 -0.75 -14.08
CA LEU A 25 4.90 -0.16 -12.77
C LEU A 25 4.48 1.31 -12.79
N VAL A 26 3.69 1.73 -11.80
CA VAL A 26 3.28 3.12 -11.59
C VAL A 26 4.25 3.75 -10.60
N PHE A 27 4.88 4.86 -11.02
CA PHE A 27 5.89 5.60 -10.24
C PHE A 27 5.41 6.97 -9.76
N ASP A 28 4.12 7.25 -9.92
CA ASP A 28 3.52 8.44 -9.34
C ASP A 28 3.62 8.39 -7.81
N ASP A 29 3.63 9.56 -7.17
CA ASP A 29 3.67 9.66 -5.72
C ASP A 29 2.41 8.98 -5.12
N PRO A 30 2.57 7.93 -4.30
CA PRO A 30 1.43 7.21 -3.73
C PRO A 30 0.56 8.08 -2.81
N LEU A 31 1.08 9.22 -2.33
CA LEU A 31 0.37 10.16 -1.47
C LEU A 31 -0.32 11.30 -2.25
N ALA A 32 -0.17 11.36 -3.57
CA ALA A 32 -0.84 12.37 -4.38
C ALA A 32 -2.36 12.15 -4.50
N GLN A 33 -2.86 10.97 -4.14
CA GLN A 33 -4.28 10.64 -4.16
C GLN A 33 -4.84 10.67 -2.74
N GLN A 34 -5.94 11.40 -2.54
CA GLN A 34 -6.66 11.37 -1.28
C GLN A 34 -7.28 9.99 -1.07
N THR A 35 -7.09 9.45 0.12
CA THR A 35 -7.69 8.19 0.57
C THR A 35 -8.83 8.45 1.54
N SER A 36 -9.67 7.43 1.76
CA SER A 36 -10.75 7.53 2.76
C SER A 36 -10.21 7.68 4.18
N ASP A 37 -9.00 7.18 4.45
CA ASP A 37 -8.34 7.26 5.77
C ASP A 37 -7.79 8.67 6.05
N ASP A 38 -7.57 9.47 5.00
CA ASP A 38 -7.14 10.88 5.12
C ASP A 38 -8.29 11.81 5.56
N THR A 39 -9.52 11.30 5.61
CA THR A 39 -10.66 12.08 6.06
C THR A 39 -10.88 11.87 7.55
N ASP A 40 -11.18 12.95 8.27
CA ASP A 40 -11.64 12.87 9.66
C ASP A 40 -13.09 12.32 9.76
N GLU A 41 -13.62 11.67 8.72
CA GLU A 41 -14.96 11.11 8.75
C GLU A 41 -15.10 10.10 9.91
N GLY A 42 -16.09 10.33 10.77
CA GLY A 42 -16.29 9.54 11.99
C GLY A 42 -15.48 9.99 13.20
N TRP A 43 -14.55 10.93 13.03
CA TRP A 43 -13.85 11.62 14.12
C TRP A 43 -14.55 12.95 14.43
N GLY A 44 -15.10 13.09 15.63
CA GLY A 44 -15.74 14.34 16.08
C GLY A 44 -17.15 14.61 15.53
N GLU A 45 -17.64 13.81 14.58
CA GLU A 45 -19.04 13.85 14.12
C GLU A 45 -19.99 13.62 15.30
N ARG A 46 -20.82 14.61 15.60
CA ARG A 46 -21.75 14.52 16.73
C ARG A 46 -23.04 13.88 16.26
N ARG A 47 -23.20 12.60 16.57
CA ARG A 47 -24.52 11.94 16.48
C ARG A 47 -25.52 12.71 17.34
N ASP A 48 -26.71 12.94 16.80
CA ASP A 48 -27.80 13.64 17.48
C ASP A 48 -28.03 13.04 18.87
N GLY A 49 -27.74 13.84 19.92
CA GLY A 49 -28.05 13.50 21.32
C GLY A 49 -26.89 13.15 22.26
N GLY A 50 -25.65 12.97 21.78
CA GLY A 50 -24.53 12.59 22.67
C GLY A 50 -23.56 13.71 23.04
N GLY A 51 -23.64 14.86 22.38
CA GLY A 51 -22.49 15.76 22.30
C GLY A 51 -22.14 16.55 23.56
N THR A 52 -23.12 17.21 24.17
CA THR A 52 -22.86 18.18 25.26
C THR A 52 -22.67 17.48 26.60
N ALA A 53 -23.51 16.49 26.91
CA ALA A 53 -23.42 15.73 28.16
C ALA A 53 -22.10 14.95 28.29
N ASP A 54 -21.58 14.38 27.19
CA ASP A 54 -20.30 13.67 27.22
C ASP A 54 -19.10 14.63 27.41
N LEU A 55 -19.12 15.81 26.79
CA LEU A 55 -18.09 16.83 26.99
C LEU A 55 -18.02 17.31 28.43
N ASP A 56 -19.18 17.59 29.03
CA ASP A 56 -19.25 18.07 30.42
C ASP A 56 -18.66 17.05 31.39
N ARG A 57 -18.89 15.74 31.15
CA ARG A 57 -18.28 14.67 31.92
C ARG A 57 -16.75 14.65 31.76
N PHE A 58 -16.22 14.73 30.54
CA PHE A 58 -14.76 14.78 30.31
C PHE A 58 -14.08 15.97 30.96
N LEU A 59 -14.74 17.14 30.98
CA LEU A 59 -14.18 18.36 31.60
C LEU A 59 -14.26 18.34 33.13
N SER A 60 -15.27 17.67 33.69
CA SER A 60 -15.52 17.63 35.13
C SER A 60 -14.83 16.46 35.84
N GLU A 61 -14.55 15.36 35.13
CA GLU A 61 -13.96 14.16 35.70
C GLU A 61 -12.43 14.18 35.58
N LYS A 62 -11.74 14.13 36.73
CA LYS A 62 -10.27 14.03 36.75
C LYS A 62 -9.86 12.57 36.50
N PRO A 63 -8.90 12.30 35.59
CA PRO A 63 -8.48 10.92 35.31
C PRO A 63 -7.96 10.24 36.59
N PRO A 64 -8.18 8.91 36.71
CA PRO A 64 -7.74 8.16 37.87
C PRO A 64 -6.24 8.38 38.06
N HIS A 65 -5.88 8.94 39.21
CA HIS A 65 -4.49 9.06 39.58
C HIS A 65 -3.94 7.66 39.81
N HIS A 66 -3.02 7.27 38.94
CA HIS A 66 -2.19 6.11 39.20
C HIS A 66 -1.33 6.43 40.42
N PHE A 67 -1.57 5.72 41.52
CA PHE A 67 -0.75 5.72 42.74
C PHE A 67 0.01 4.40 42.84
#